data_AF-A0A8C9H0B4-F1
#
_entry.id   AF-A0A8C9H0B4-F1
#
_cell.length_a   1.000
_cell.length_b   1.000
_cell.length_c   1.000
_cell.angle_alpha   90.00
_cell.angle_beta   90.00
_cell.angle_gamma   90.00
#
_symmetry.space_group_name_H-M   'P 1'
#
loop_
_entity.id
_entity.type
_entity.pdbx_description
1 polymer ?
#
loop_
_entity_poly.entity_id
_entity_poly.type
_entity_poly.pdbx_seq_one_letter_code
_entity_poly.pdbx_strand_id
1 'polypeptide(L)'
;MASVVLALRTRTVVTSLLSSTPATALAVRNASKKTGGSSRNLGGKSSGKRLGIKKMEGHYVHAGNIIGTQRHFCWHPGAHQYGWSWKPLF
;
A
#
# COMPACT_ATOMS: atom_id res chain seq x y z
N MET A 1 68.32 47.44 -19.19
CA MET A 1 67.33 46.78 -18.31
C MET A 1 66.03 46.64 -19.09
N ALA A 2 65.34 45.48 -19.02
CA ALA A 2 64.05 45.18 -19.66
C ALA A 2 64.02 44.39 -21.00
N SER A 3 64.73 43.26 -21.11
CA SER A 3 64.34 42.25 -22.14
C SER A 3 64.43 40.78 -21.71
N VAL A 4 64.77 40.47 -20.45
CA VAL A 4 64.92 39.08 -19.95
C VAL A 4 63.60 38.52 -19.34
N VAL A 5 62.47 39.21 -19.51
CA VAL A 5 61.19 38.77 -18.88
C VAL A 5 60.30 37.96 -19.83
N LEU A 6 60.62 37.88 -21.13
CA LEU A 6 59.74 37.23 -22.11
C LEU A 6 60.03 35.73 -22.37
N ALA A 7 61.02 35.13 -21.70
CA ALA A 7 61.40 33.72 -21.94
C ALA A 7 60.86 32.71 -20.91
N LEU A 8 60.19 33.17 -19.84
CA LEU A 8 59.73 32.28 -18.75
C LEU A 8 58.21 32.06 -18.69
N ARG A 9 57.43 32.56 -19.65
CA ARG A 9 55.97 32.51 -19.62
C ARG A 9 55.29 31.60 -20.64
N THR A 10 56.04 30.75 -21.35
CA THR A 10 55.46 29.79 -22.32
C THR A 10 55.64 28.33 -21.93
N ARG A 11 56.30 28.03 -20.80
CA ARG A 11 56.53 26.63 -20.37
C ARG A 11 55.44 26.04 -19.46
N THR A 12 54.48 26.83 -18.99
CA THR A 12 53.47 26.38 -18.03
C THR A 12 52.17 25.86 -18.64
N VAL A 13 52.00 25.95 -19.97
CA VAL A 13 50.75 25.53 -20.65
C VAL A 13 50.85 24.13 -21.27
N VAL A 14 52.06 23.58 -21.43
CA VAL A 14 52.24 22.28 -22.13
C VAL A 14 52.07 21.08 -21.18
N THR A 15 51.97 21.29 -19.88
CA THR A 15 51.88 20.21 -18.88
C THR A 15 50.45 19.88 -18.43
N SER A 16 49.41 20.28 -19.18
CA SER A 16 48.01 19.93 -18.88
C SER A 16 47.39 18.92 -19.85
N LEU A 17 48.14 18.40 -20.83
CA LEU A 17 47.59 17.48 -21.84
C LEU A 17 47.87 15.99 -21.56
N LEU A 18 48.51 15.67 -20.43
CA LEU A 18 48.77 14.30 -20.01
C LEU A 18 47.91 13.88 -18.80
N SER A 19 46.64 14.30 -18.77
CA SER A 19 45.67 13.72 -17.84
C SER A 19 45.28 12.33 -18.35
N SER A 20 45.89 11.31 -17.74
CA SER A 20 45.48 9.91 -17.82
C SER A 20 43.96 9.78 -17.77
N THR A 21 43.37 9.16 -18.79
CA THR A 21 41.98 8.67 -18.77
C THR A 21 41.90 7.38 -17.97
N PRO A 22 41.21 7.33 -16.82
CA PRO A 22 40.85 6.07 -16.18
C PRO A 22 39.35 5.85 -16.35
N ALA A 23 38.89 5.66 -17.58
CA ALA A 23 37.46 5.62 -17.89
C ALA A 23 37.00 4.24 -18.36
N THR A 24 37.44 3.16 -17.72
CA THR A 24 36.73 1.88 -17.80
C THR A 24 36.87 1.11 -16.49
N ALA A 25 36.47 1.73 -15.38
CA ALA A 25 36.00 0.95 -14.24
C ALA A 25 34.73 0.24 -14.71
N LEU A 26 34.87 -1.02 -15.15
CA LEU A 26 33.75 -1.90 -15.50
C LEU A 26 32.81 -1.94 -14.30
N ALA A 27 31.73 -1.16 -14.37
CA ALA A 27 30.71 -1.14 -13.34
C ALA A 27 29.93 -2.45 -13.44
N VAL A 28 30.47 -3.51 -12.82
CA VAL A 28 29.78 -4.78 -12.65
C VAL A 28 28.60 -4.52 -11.71
N ARG A 29 27.41 -4.34 -12.30
CA ARG A 29 26.16 -4.31 -11.55
C ARG A 29 25.75 -5.74 -11.25
N ASN A 30 26.10 -6.21 -10.05
CA ASN A 30 25.55 -7.46 -9.55
C ASN A 30 24.04 -7.28 -9.31
N ALA A 31 23.23 -7.89 -10.17
CA ALA A 31 21.79 -7.99 -9.95
C ALA A 31 21.53 -9.09 -8.92
N SER A 32 21.30 -8.72 -7.65
CA SER A 32 20.79 -9.67 -6.67
C SER A 32 19.27 -9.81 -6.80
N LYS A 33 18.77 -11.04 -6.83
CA LYS A 33 17.33 -11.26 -6.64
C LYS A 33 17.02 -10.98 -5.17
N LYS A 34 16.27 -9.91 -4.91
CA LYS A 34 15.72 -9.66 -3.59
C LYS A 34 14.64 -10.71 -3.32
N THR A 35 15.01 -11.79 -2.65
CA THR A 35 14.02 -12.78 -2.20
C THR A 35 13.24 -12.20 -1.02
N GLY A 36 11.91 -12.27 -1.13
CA GLY A 36 10.97 -12.19 0.00
C GLY A 36 10.39 -10.80 0.29
N GLY A 37 9.28 -10.44 -0.35
CA GLY A 37 8.37 -9.44 0.18
C GLY A 37 7.35 -10.11 1.11
N SER A 38 7.21 -9.65 2.35
CA SER A 38 6.09 -10.04 3.21
C SER A 38 4.87 -9.17 2.89
N SER A 39 3.68 -9.77 2.95
CA SER A 39 2.44 -9.00 2.82
C SER A 39 2.30 -8.08 4.05
N ARG A 40 2.09 -6.79 3.82
CA ARG A 40 1.74 -5.82 4.87
C ARG A 40 0.26 -5.89 5.28
N ASN A 41 -0.54 -6.70 4.58
CA ASN A 41 -1.97 -6.83 4.84
C ASN A 41 -2.18 -7.79 6.01
N LEU A 42 -2.07 -7.27 7.22
CA LEU A 42 -2.37 -7.95 8.48
C LEU A 42 -3.88 -7.87 8.74
N GLY A 43 -4.69 -8.68 8.05
CA GLY A 43 -6.15 -8.62 8.20
C GLY A 43 -6.92 -9.73 7.49
N GLY A 44 -8.26 -9.64 7.53
CA GLY A 44 -9.15 -10.56 6.80
C GLY A 44 -9.57 -11.84 7.52
N LYS A 45 -9.10 -12.06 8.76
CA LYS A 45 -9.49 -13.23 9.59
C LYS A 45 -10.67 -12.95 10.53
N SER A 46 -11.57 -12.03 10.18
CA SER A 46 -12.75 -11.75 11.01
C SER A 46 -13.70 -12.94 11.03
N SER A 47 -14.18 -13.33 12.21
CA SER A 47 -15.16 -14.40 12.34
C SER A 47 -16.49 -14.04 11.67
N GLY A 48 -17.19 -15.05 11.15
CA GLY A 48 -18.52 -14.88 10.57
C GLY A 48 -19.56 -14.50 11.63
N LYS A 49 -20.43 -13.55 11.31
CA LYS A 49 -21.47 -13.02 12.23
C LYS A 49 -22.77 -13.86 12.27
N ARG A 50 -22.81 -15.04 11.63
CA ARG A 50 -23.96 -15.97 11.58
C ARG A 50 -25.29 -15.32 11.18
N LEU A 51 -25.22 -14.39 10.23
CA LEU A 51 -26.35 -13.65 9.69
C LEU A 51 -27.21 -14.55 8.81
N GLY A 52 -28.48 -14.18 8.65
CA GLY A 52 -29.44 -14.89 7.81
C GLY A 52 -30.79 -15.09 8.48
N ILE A 53 -31.69 -15.76 7.76
CA ILE A 53 -33.03 -16.09 8.21
C ILE A 53 -32.96 -17.17 9.29
N LYS A 54 -33.74 -16.99 10.36
CA LYS A 54 -33.84 -17.92 11.50
C LYS A 54 -35.20 -18.62 11.55
N LYS A 55 -36.25 -17.98 11.05
CA LYS A 55 -37.61 -18.55 10.93
C LYS A 55 -38.09 -18.34 9.51
N MET A 56 -38.45 -19.45 8.85
CA MET A 56 -39.03 -19.43 7.51
C MET A 56 -40.54 -19.16 7.59
N GLU A 57 -41.17 -19.05 6.42
CA GLU A 57 -42.61 -18.92 6.30
C GLU A 57 -43.34 -20.12 6.92
N GLY A 58 -44.50 -19.89 7.53
CA GLY A 58 -45.31 -20.93 8.17
C GLY A 58 -44.81 -21.43 9.54
N HIS A 59 -43.62 -21.01 9.99
CA HIS A 59 -43.18 -21.32 11.35
C HIS A 59 -43.92 -20.50 12.40
N TYR A 60 -44.33 -21.15 13.49
CA TYR A 60 -44.90 -20.45 14.64
C TYR A 60 -43.81 -19.63 15.37
N VAL A 61 -44.13 -18.36 15.65
CA VAL A 61 -43.21 -17.39 16.25
C VAL A 61 -43.90 -16.75 17.45
N HIS A 62 -43.28 -16.83 18.63
CA HIS A 62 -43.70 -16.09 19.81
C HIS A 62 -43.20 -14.65 19.76
N ALA A 63 -43.85 -13.74 20.48
CA ALA A 63 -43.36 -12.37 20.63
C ALA A 63 -41.94 -12.37 21.19
N GLY A 64 -41.05 -11.56 20.59
CA GLY A 64 -39.63 -11.46 20.98
C GLY A 64 -38.69 -12.44 20.28
N ASN A 65 -39.21 -13.39 19.49
CA ASN A 65 -38.36 -14.26 18.68
C ASN A 65 -37.75 -13.52 17.50
N ILE A 66 -36.48 -13.83 17.19
CA ILE A 66 -35.76 -13.27 16.04
C ILE A 66 -36.13 -14.05 14.78
N ILE A 67 -36.62 -13.34 13.75
CA ILE A 67 -37.01 -13.93 12.46
C ILE A 67 -35.82 -14.00 11.49
N GLY A 68 -34.92 -13.01 11.54
CA GLY A 68 -33.69 -12.99 10.76
C GLY A 68 -32.74 -11.89 11.23
N THR A 69 -31.45 -12.05 10.93
CA THR A 69 -30.43 -11.03 11.20
C THR A 69 -29.73 -10.64 9.91
N GLN A 70 -29.62 -9.33 9.66
CA GLN A 70 -29.03 -8.79 8.43
C GLN A 70 -28.00 -7.69 8.75
N ARG A 71 -27.05 -7.48 7.83
CA ARG A 71 -26.06 -6.36 7.90
C ARG A 71 -26.62 -5.09 7.29
N HIS A 72 -27.16 -5.24 6.09
CA HIS A 72 -27.84 -4.19 5.35
C HIS A 72 -29.31 -4.60 5.20
N PHE A 73 -30.17 -3.62 4.93
CA PHE A 73 -31.59 -3.88 4.71
C PHE A 73 -31.79 -4.66 3.41
N CYS A 74 -31.98 -5.97 3.54
CA CYS A 74 -32.43 -6.86 2.47
C CYS A 74 -33.94 -7.11 2.59
N TRP A 75 -34.44 -7.20 3.82
CA TRP A 75 -35.86 -7.34 4.14
C TRP A 75 -36.34 -6.20 5.02
N HIS A 76 -37.56 -5.75 4.74
CA HIS A 76 -38.23 -4.70 5.50
C HIS A 76 -39.18 -5.31 6.54
N PRO A 77 -39.24 -4.77 7.77
CA PRO A 77 -40.17 -5.24 8.77
C PRO A 77 -41.62 -4.99 8.32
N GLY A 78 -42.45 -6.04 8.40
CA GLY A 78 -43.88 -5.96 8.12
C GLY A 78 -44.69 -5.42 9.31
N ALA A 79 -46.01 -5.35 9.14
CA ALA A 79 -46.95 -4.71 10.08
C ALA A 79 -46.87 -5.18 11.55
N HIS A 80 -46.38 -6.39 11.82
CA HIS A 80 -46.38 -7.00 13.16
C HIS A 80 -44.98 -7.11 13.80
N GLN A 81 -43.94 -6.52 13.19
CA GLN A 81 -42.59 -6.47 13.77
C GLN A 81 -42.37 -5.10 14.43
N TYR A 82 -42.94 -4.91 15.61
CA TYR A 82 -42.77 -3.69 16.40
C TYR A 82 -41.41 -3.70 17.10
N GLY A 83 -40.45 -2.93 16.58
CA GLY A 83 -39.20 -2.68 17.30
C GLY A 83 -37.98 -2.58 16.42
N TRP A 84 -37.85 -1.46 15.70
CA TRP A 84 -36.53 -1.00 15.26
C TRP A 84 -36.35 0.44 15.74
N SER A 85 -35.73 0.57 16.91
CA SER A 85 -35.09 1.84 17.28
C SER A 85 -34.00 2.07 16.22
N TRP A 86 -34.22 3.07 15.38
CA TRP A 86 -33.24 3.58 14.43
C TRP A 86 -32.02 4.08 15.21
N LYS A 87 -31.04 3.19 15.45
CA LYS A 87 -29.69 3.61 15.79
C LYS A 87 -28.84 3.49 14.53
N PRO A 88 -28.56 4.62 13.83
CA PRO A 88 -27.54 4.60 12.79
C PRO A 88 -26.21 4.26 13.47
N LEU A 89 -25.71 3.07 13.19
CA LEU A 89 -24.34 2.68 13.51
C LEU A 89 -23.46 3.20 12.37
N PHE A 90 -23.12 4.49 12.44
CA PHE A 90 -21.88 5.01 11.85
C PHE A 90 -20.74 4.75 12.83
#